data_AF-A0A356K2E6-F1
#
_entry.id   AF-A0A356K2E6-F1
#
_cell.length_a   1.000
_cell.length_b   1.000
_cell.length_c   1.000
_cell.angle_alpha   90.00
_cell.angle_beta   90.00
_cell.angle_gamma   90.00
#
_symmetry.space_group_name_H-M   'P 1'
#
loop_
_entity.id
_entity.type
_entity.pdbx_description
1 polymer ?
#
loop_
_entity_poly.entity_id
_entity_poly.type
_entity_poly.pdbx_seq_one_letter_code
_entity_poly.pdbx_strand_id
1 'polypeptide(L)'
;MKNRFFLFAFSLFMLIFSSCSGIIGYGVLLWNVGEKEIPDGTVVPVYLKSNISKVYVIGVPETKEKIEVPLWKLSVPESKSKALKRAQKYSEYKGKYAFCVLDGLPIRAEQVNTSKQVYRLRKNEVIRTLYKGKGVSPTNGGVPLPGEWLHVITDNGTEGWCFSYNLRLFEMNLDGTYGIGSEVVESQKTDETLEKILSTAWYPEYYRAMISKKQIDLNYIVPGYGFDSGYSSGTTKISLPNLNVSFPYSEFEKSDNGDYKAKNAPVEIVPRNSKFIIVKYTDEGGKPKSYNFVSLDGNVKIDEIVSAEKNKRQGLYKSIQSLGPDFKSGNYGTLSFNDGNIFRWSGFSKLVPSVIPSGSKGFGIVEMKYFLDGTLKSSWDGVATFHFENASREVNFLYKKEVNGLRLAYANIVEKYDDSFGRKYYSVSLPANSMVLFFQK
;
A
#
# COMPACT_ATOMS: atom_id res chain seq x y z
N MET A 1 52.95 33.66 -71.94
CA MET A 1 53.28 33.77 -70.50
C MET A 1 52.18 34.55 -69.81
N LYS A 2 51.66 34.06 -68.67
CA LYS A 2 50.96 34.73 -67.54
C LYS A 2 50.24 36.08 -67.85
N ASN A 3 48.97 36.34 -67.53
CA ASN A 3 48.27 36.05 -66.27
C ASN A 3 46.83 36.67 -66.28
N ARG A 4 45.92 36.11 -65.45
CA ARG A 4 44.90 36.76 -64.58
C ARG A 4 43.39 36.83 -64.93
N PHE A 5 42.62 36.20 -64.01
CA PHE A 5 41.34 36.56 -63.36
C PHE A 5 40.06 36.65 -64.24
N PHE A 6 38.82 36.31 -63.85
CA PHE A 6 38.13 36.05 -62.56
C PHE A 6 36.80 35.27 -62.87
N LEU A 7 36.34 34.45 -61.91
CA LEU A 7 34.94 34.18 -61.50
C LEU A 7 33.92 33.35 -62.33
N PHE A 8 33.48 32.26 -61.66
CA PHE A 8 32.10 31.76 -61.44
C PHE A 8 31.18 31.39 -62.64
N ALA A 9 30.81 30.11 -62.71
CA ALA A 9 29.41 29.70 -62.85
C ALA A 9 29.22 28.23 -62.45
N PHE A 10 28.46 28.05 -61.37
CA PHE A 10 28.03 26.79 -60.76
C PHE A 10 27.07 26.07 -61.73
N SER A 11 27.55 24.99 -62.34
CA SER A 11 26.81 24.21 -63.33
C SER A 11 26.05 23.07 -62.67
N LEU A 12 24.73 23.12 -62.84
CA LEU A 12 23.86 21.96 -63.10
C LEU A 12 23.59 21.00 -61.92
N PHE A 13 22.61 21.37 -61.09
CA PHE A 13 21.72 20.39 -60.45
C PHE A 13 20.28 20.66 -60.87
N MET A 14 19.99 20.32 -62.13
CA MET A 14 18.63 20.15 -62.64
C MET A 14 18.21 18.71 -62.32
N LEU A 15 17.83 18.47 -61.06
CA LEU A 15 17.04 17.31 -60.68
C LEU A 15 15.68 17.83 -60.22
N ILE A 16 14.74 17.59 -61.12
CA ILE A 16 13.32 17.90 -61.06
C ILE A 16 12.73 17.20 -59.82
N PHE A 17 12.61 17.91 -58.71
CA PHE A 17 11.65 17.54 -57.67
C PHE A 17 10.29 18.12 -58.06
N SER A 18 9.56 17.37 -58.87
CA SER A 18 8.11 17.48 -58.96
C SER A 18 7.55 17.48 -57.54
N SER A 19 7.04 18.64 -57.13
CA SER A 19 6.22 18.83 -55.93
C SER A 19 5.00 17.89 -56.01
N CYS A 20 5.15 16.69 -55.45
CA CYS A 20 4.04 15.83 -55.07
C CYS A 20 3.79 16.00 -53.57
N SER A 21 3.55 17.24 -53.12
CA SER A 21 3.14 17.56 -51.75
C SER A 21 1.60 17.63 -51.64
N GLY A 22 0.93 16.67 -52.28
CA GLY A 22 -0.52 16.59 -52.28
C GLY A 22 -1.06 16.30 -50.88
N ILE A 23 -2.10 17.02 -50.48
CA ILE A 23 -2.90 16.69 -49.31
C ILE A 23 -3.48 15.28 -49.54
N ILE A 24 -3.14 14.33 -48.66
CA ILE A 24 -3.64 12.94 -48.76
C ILE A 24 -5.09 12.82 -48.27
N GLY A 25 -5.57 13.79 -47.51
CA GLY A 25 -6.95 13.89 -47.03
C GLY A 25 -7.12 14.96 -45.96
N TYR A 26 -8.30 15.01 -45.37
CA TYR A 26 -8.65 15.88 -44.26
C TYR A 26 -9.07 15.04 -43.07
N GLY A 27 -8.57 15.38 -41.89
CA GLY A 27 -8.92 14.73 -40.62
C GLY A 27 -9.60 15.71 -39.67
N VAL A 28 -10.43 15.19 -38.78
CA VAL A 28 -11.00 15.95 -37.65
C VAL A 28 -10.13 15.69 -36.44
N LEU A 29 -9.73 16.76 -35.76
CA LEU A 29 -8.96 16.66 -34.53
C LEU A 29 -9.82 16.03 -33.42
N LEU A 30 -9.41 14.85 -32.96
CA LEU A 30 -10.07 14.06 -31.93
C LEU A 30 -9.63 14.44 -30.52
N TRP A 31 -8.55 15.19 -30.36
CA TRP A 31 -8.10 15.71 -29.07
C TRP A 31 -7.33 16.99 -29.31
N ASN A 32 -7.51 18.01 -28.47
CA ASN A 32 -6.82 19.30 -28.66
C ASN A 32 -5.28 19.16 -28.72
N VAL A 33 -4.65 20.14 -29.38
CA VAL A 33 -3.19 20.28 -29.45
C VAL A 33 -2.83 21.57 -28.72
N GLY A 34 -2.67 21.47 -27.39
CA GLY A 34 -2.49 22.61 -26.49
C GLY A 34 -1.31 23.50 -26.87
N GLU A 35 -0.15 22.92 -27.21
CA GLU A 35 1.06 23.65 -27.61
C GLU A 35 0.88 24.58 -28.82
N LYS A 36 -0.13 24.30 -29.65
CA LYS A 36 -0.46 25.07 -30.85
C LYS A 36 -1.87 25.67 -30.78
N GLU A 37 -2.50 25.60 -29.60
CA GLU A 37 -3.85 26.08 -29.29
C GLU A 37 -4.92 25.64 -30.32
N ILE A 38 -4.76 24.44 -30.89
CA ILE A 38 -5.69 23.92 -31.90
C ILE A 38 -6.83 23.18 -31.16
N PRO A 39 -8.07 23.68 -31.21
CA PRO A 39 -9.19 23.05 -30.52
C PRO A 39 -9.56 21.73 -31.18
N ASP A 40 -10.07 20.82 -30.38
CA ASP A 40 -10.70 19.60 -30.87
C ASP A 40 -11.90 19.91 -31.79
N GLY A 41 -12.22 18.99 -32.69
CA GLY A 41 -13.24 19.19 -33.73
C GLY A 41 -12.77 20.01 -34.95
N THR A 42 -11.55 20.57 -34.92
CA THR A 42 -10.97 21.29 -36.05
C THR A 42 -10.69 20.35 -37.23
N VAL A 43 -11.06 20.77 -38.45
CA VAL A 43 -10.74 20.03 -39.67
C VAL A 43 -9.41 20.52 -40.22
N VAL A 44 -8.43 19.61 -40.33
CA VAL A 44 -7.06 19.92 -40.77
C VAL A 44 -6.68 19.12 -42.01
N PRO A 45 -5.91 19.71 -42.96
CA PRO A 45 -5.34 18.97 -44.07
C PRO A 45 -4.22 18.05 -43.55
N VAL A 46 -4.16 16.84 -44.12
CA VAL A 46 -3.17 15.82 -43.79
C VAL A 46 -2.25 15.65 -44.98
N TYR A 47 -0.95 15.77 -44.77
CA TYR A 47 0.07 15.66 -45.81
C TYR A 47 0.73 14.28 -45.83
N LEU A 48 0.91 13.67 -44.66
CA LEU A 48 1.62 12.41 -44.51
C LEU A 48 1.06 11.60 -43.35
N LYS A 49 1.07 10.28 -43.50
CA LYS A 49 0.87 9.31 -42.42
C LYS A 49 2.15 8.50 -42.25
N SER A 50 2.76 8.55 -41.07
CA SER A 50 3.88 7.67 -40.71
C SER A 50 3.38 6.50 -39.88
N ASN A 51 3.42 5.29 -40.43
CA ASN A 51 3.10 4.07 -39.69
C ASN A 51 4.24 3.61 -38.78
N ILE A 52 5.47 4.11 -39.02
CA ILE A 52 6.67 3.83 -38.22
C ILE A 52 6.62 4.68 -36.96
N SER A 53 6.55 6.00 -37.11
CA SER A 53 6.54 6.95 -35.99
C SER A 53 5.16 7.12 -35.34
N LYS A 54 4.11 6.48 -35.89
CA LYS A 54 2.72 6.58 -35.41
C LYS A 54 2.20 8.02 -35.30
N VAL A 55 2.48 8.83 -36.32
CA VAL A 55 2.01 10.23 -36.43
C VAL A 55 1.41 10.56 -37.79
N TYR A 56 0.56 11.59 -37.82
CA TYR A 56 0.20 12.35 -39.01
C TYR A 56 0.97 13.66 -39.05
N VAL A 57 1.34 14.11 -40.26
CA VAL A 57 1.78 15.49 -40.50
C VAL A 57 0.56 16.28 -40.98
N ILE A 58 0.13 17.25 -40.18
CA ILE A 58 -1.04 18.09 -40.47
C ILE A 58 -0.64 19.55 -40.70
N GLY A 59 -1.46 20.28 -41.45
CA GLY A 59 -1.33 21.72 -41.57
C GLY A 59 -2.12 22.44 -40.48
N VAL A 60 -1.47 23.32 -39.73
CA VAL A 60 -2.12 24.21 -38.76
C VAL A 60 -3.02 25.18 -39.53
N PRO A 61 -4.30 25.35 -39.11
CA PRO A 61 -5.18 26.35 -39.69
C PRO A 61 -4.53 27.74 -39.64
N GLU A 62 -4.83 28.59 -40.63
CA GLU A 62 -4.32 29.97 -40.76
C GLU A 62 -2.82 30.10 -41.05
N THR A 63 -1.94 29.49 -40.27
CA THR A 63 -0.47 29.61 -40.43
C THR A 63 0.09 28.69 -41.50
N LYS A 64 -0.61 27.59 -41.82
CA LYS A 64 -0.16 26.51 -42.71
C LYS A 64 1.15 25.84 -42.27
N GLU A 65 1.59 26.08 -41.03
CA GLU A 65 2.72 25.37 -40.42
C GLU A 65 2.43 23.87 -40.43
N LYS A 66 3.44 23.04 -40.70
CA LYS A 66 3.30 21.59 -40.65
C LYS A 66 3.76 21.08 -39.29
N ILE A 67 2.89 20.38 -38.59
CA ILE A 67 3.17 19.79 -37.28
C ILE A 67 2.88 18.29 -37.28
N GLU A 68 3.55 17.56 -36.39
CA GLU A 68 3.28 16.14 -36.17
C GLU A 68 2.27 15.96 -35.04
N VAL A 69 1.27 15.11 -35.26
CA VAL A 69 0.29 14.72 -34.23
C VAL A 69 0.16 13.19 -34.18
N PRO A 70 0.01 12.58 -33.00
CA PRO A 70 -0.23 11.14 -32.88
C PRO A 70 -1.42 10.68 -33.72
N LEU A 71 -1.34 9.47 -34.30
CA LEU A 71 -2.41 8.95 -35.17
C LEU A 71 -3.79 8.97 -34.51
N TRP A 72 -3.86 8.72 -33.20
CA TRP A 72 -5.11 8.67 -32.45
C TRP A 72 -5.75 10.04 -32.21
N LYS A 73 -4.96 11.13 -32.23
CA LYS A 73 -5.48 12.50 -32.08
C LYS A 73 -6.25 12.98 -33.30
N LEU A 74 -6.28 12.21 -34.39
CA LEU A 74 -6.90 12.61 -35.64
C LEU A 74 -7.78 11.49 -36.20
N SER A 75 -8.98 11.84 -36.66
CA SER A 75 -9.81 10.89 -37.39
C SER A 75 -9.10 10.46 -38.68
N VAL A 76 -9.41 9.25 -39.17
CA VAL A 76 -8.88 8.76 -40.44
C VAL A 76 -9.07 9.80 -41.57
N PRO A 77 -8.00 10.15 -42.31
CA PRO A 77 -8.08 11.14 -43.38
C PRO A 77 -9.09 10.75 -44.47
N GLU A 78 -9.93 11.69 -44.86
CA GLU A 78 -10.98 11.51 -45.87
C GLU A 78 -11.16 12.75 -46.74
N SER A 79 -12.17 12.77 -47.62
CA SER A 79 -12.44 13.98 -48.41
C SER A 79 -12.89 15.13 -47.50
N LYS A 80 -12.57 16.38 -47.89
CA LYS A 80 -12.91 17.58 -47.11
C LYS A 80 -14.39 17.64 -46.70
N SER A 81 -15.29 17.30 -47.64
CA SER A 81 -16.73 17.27 -47.39
C SER A 81 -17.13 16.22 -46.33
N LYS A 82 -16.52 15.03 -46.34
CA LYS A 82 -16.78 14.01 -45.32
C LYS A 82 -16.23 14.43 -43.95
N ALA A 83 -15.03 15.00 -43.92
CA ALA A 83 -14.40 15.49 -42.68
C ALA A 83 -15.24 16.60 -42.03
N LEU A 84 -15.81 17.51 -42.83
CA LEU A 84 -16.75 18.53 -42.33
C LEU A 84 -18.02 17.92 -41.75
N LYS A 85 -18.61 16.90 -42.40
CA LYS A 85 -19.77 16.17 -41.86
C LYS A 85 -19.42 15.46 -40.54
N ARG A 86 -18.22 14.89 -40.43
CA ARG A 86 -17.74 14.27 -39.19
C ARG A 86 -17.52 15.30 -38.09
N ALA A 87 -16.93 16.45 -38.38
CA ALA A 87 -16.76 17.54 -37.43
C ALA A 87 -18.13 18.05 -36.93
N GLN A 88 -19.12 18.13 -37.81
CA GLN A 88 -20.49 18.49 -37.43
C GLN A 88 -21.10 17.48 -36.45
N LYS A 89 -20.84 16.18 -36.61
CA LYS A 89 -21.27 15.14 -35.65
C LYS A 89 -20.71 15.36 -34.25
N TYR A 90 -19.50 15.90 -34.12
CA TYR A 90 -18.85 16.15 -32.84
C TYR A 90 -19.14 17.54 -32.24
N SER A 91 -19.88 18.39 -32.97
CA SER A 91 -20.09 19.79 -32.59
C SER A 91 -20.72 20.00 -31.22
N GLU A 92 -21.67 19.15 -30.81
CA GLU A 92 -22.35 19.21 -29.50
C GLU A 92 -21.38 19.01 -28.32
N TYR A 93 -20.30 18.26 -28.54
CA TYR A 93 -19.29 17.91 -27.54
C TYR A 93 -17.90 18.50 -27.86
N LYS A 94 -17.85 19.51 -28.72
CA LYS A 94 -16.62 20.27 -28.96
C LYS A 94 -16.14 20.88 -27.64
N GLY A 95 -14.87 20.67 -27.27
CA GLY A 95 -14.30 21.13 -26.01
C GLY A 95 -14.79 20.39 -24.76
N LYS A 96 -15.69 19.39 -24.88
CA LYS A 96 -16.25 18.67 -23.73
C LYS A 96 -15.49 17.38 -23.44
N TYR A 97 -14.94 17.34 -22.24
CA TYR A 97 -14.19 16.22 -21.69
C TYR A 97 -14.90 15.70 -20.45
N ALA A 98 -14.47 14.56 -19.95
CA ALA A 98 -14.97 14.02 -18.70
C ALA A 98 -13.87 13.34 -17.90
N PHE A 99 -14.00 13.36 -16.57
CA PHE A 99 -13.21 12.50 -15.70
C PHE A 99 -14.05 11.34 -15.17
N CYS A 100 -13.39 10.21 -14.96
CA CYS A 100 -14.00 9.02 -14.40
C CYS A 100 -14.00 9.08 -12.87
N VAL A 101 -15.15 9.04 -12.21
CA VAL A 101 -15.22 9.04 -10.73
C VAL A 101 -15.14 7.64 -10.10
N LEU A 102 -15.22 6.60 -10.92
CA LEU A 102 -15.20 5.21 -10.48
C LEU A 102 -13.93 4.52 -10.99
N ASP A 103 -13.20 3.84 -10.11
CA ASP A 103 -12.12 2.99 -10.58
C ASP A 103 -12.66 1.75 -11.31
N GLY A 104 -12.15 1.51 -12.50
CA GLY A 104 -12.50 0.35 -13.28
C GLY A 104 -13.76 0.49 -14.15
N LEU A 105 -14.21 1.71 -14.48
CA LEU A 105 -15.39 1.95 -15.31
C LEU A 105 -15.18 1.42 -16.75
N PRO A 106 -16.06 0.59 -17.30
CA PRO A 106 -15.85 -0.01 -18.62
C PRO A 106 -16.20 0.93 -19.78
N ILE A 107 -15.37 0.91 -20.82
CA ILE A 107 -15.74 1.34 -22.17
C ILE A 107 -16.06 0.07 -22.97
N ARG A 108 -17.18 0.09 -23.70
CA ARG A 108 -17.74 -1.06 -24.42
C ARG A 108 -17.78 -0.83 -25.92
N ALA A 109 -17.84 -1.93 -26.67
CA ALA A 109 -17.95 -1.87 -28.13
C ALA A 109 -19.33 -1.35 -28.60
N GLU A 110 -20.39 -1.57 -27.82
CA GLU A 110 -21.78 -1.19 -28.16
C GLU A 110 -22.49 -0.57 -26.94
N GLN A 111 -23.61 0.14 -27.15
CA GLN A 111 -24.41 0.83 -26.11
C GLN A 111 -25.27 -0.11 -25.24
N VAL A 112 -24.66 -1.20 -24.75
CA VAL A 112 -25.32 -2.17 -23.88
C VAL A 112 -24.31 -2.79 -22.91
N ASN A 113 -24.74 -3.03 -21.67
CA ASN A 113 -23.88 -3.55 -20.61
C ASN A 113 -23.29 -4.95 -20.84
N THR A 114 -23.91 -5.75 -21.70
CA THR A 114 -23.44 -7.09 -22.05
C THR A 114 -22.41 -7.08 -23.19
N SER A 115 -22.20 -5.93 -23.83
CA SER A 115 -21.24 -5.81 -24.92
C SER A 115 -19.80 -5.94 -24.43
N LYS A 116 -18.93 -6.43 -25.33
CA LYS A 116 -17.49 -6.60 -25.11
C LYS A 116 -16.90 -5.31 -24.54
N GLN A 117 -16.21 -5.44 -23.42
CA GLN A 117 -15.39 -4.37 -22.87
C GLN A 117 -14.13 -4.21 -23.72
N VAL A 118 -13.86 -2.99 -24.17
CA VAL A 118 -12.69 -2.63 -24.99
C VAL A 118 -11.64 -1.85 -24.18
N TYR A 119 -12.04 -1.22 -23.08
CA TYR A 119 -11.14 -0.51 -22.17
C TYR A 119 -11.70 -0.48 -20.75
N ARG A 120 -10.83 -0.20 -19.77
CA ARG A 120 -11.20 0.00 -18.37
C ARG A 120 -10.58 1.30 -17.86
N LEU A 121 -11.40 2.30 -17.60
CA LEU A 121 -10.96 3.60 -17.09
C LEU A 121 -10.52 3.49 -15.63
N ARG A 122 -9.43 4.16 -15.29
CA ARG A 122 -9.01 4.37 -13.91
C ARG A 122 -9.79 5.54 -13.29
N LYS A 123 -9.88 5.56 -11.97
CA LYS A 123 -10.36 6.76 -11.25
C LYS A 123 -9.53 7.97 -11.68
N ASN A 124 -10.20 9.09 -11.93
CA ASN A 124 -9.67 10.37 -12.40
C ASN A 124 -9.09 10.38 -13.82
N GLU A 125 -9.21 9.28 -14.56
CA GLU A 125 -8.79 9.25 -15.95
C GLU A 125 -9.65 10.18 -16.81
N VAL A 126 -8.99 10.99 -17.64
CA VAL A 126 -9.64 11.97 -18.53
C VAL A 126 -9.92 11.34 -19.89
N ILE A 127 -11.13 11.56 -20.38
CA ILE A 127 -11.57 11.16 -21.71
C ILE A 127 -12.19 12.35 -22.43
N ARG A 128 -12.16 12.32 -23.77
CA ARG A 128 -12.95 13.25 -24.56
C ARG A 128 -14.29 12.61 -24.92
N THR A 129 -15.37 13.38 -24.77
CA THR A 129 -16.68 12.97 -25.27
C THR A 129 -16.84 13.38 -26.73
N LEU A 130 -17.25 12.45 -27.59
CA LEU A 130 -17.42 12.72 -29.03
C LEU A 130 -18.87 13.01 -29.41
N TYR A 131 -19.80 12.17 -28.97
CA TYR A 131 -21.25 12.32 -29.22
C TYR A 131 -22.07 11.35 -28.35
N LYS A 132 -23.37 11.63 -28.20
CA LYS A 132 -24.32 10.76 -27.50
C LYS A 132 -24.96 9.71 -28.43
N GLY A 133 -25.38 8.59 -27.86
CA GLY A 133 -26.06 7.50 -28.54
C GLY A 133 -27.28 6.99 -27.75
N LYS A 134 -28.20 6.33 -28.45
CA LYS A 134 -29.33 5.63 -27.83
C LYS A 134 -28.91 4.19 -27.54
N GLY A 135 -29.22 3.71 -26.34
CA GLY A 135 -28.85 2.36 -25.91
C GLY A 135 -29.67 1.91 -24.71
N VAL A 136 -29.36 0.72 -24.20
CA VAL A 136 -30.05 0.15 -23.03
C VAL A 136 -29.44 0.73 -21.77
N SER A 137 -30.24 1.41 -20.95
CA SER A 137 -29.77 1.95 -19.68
C SER A 137 -29.33 0.81 -18.75
N PRO A 138 -28.10 0.88 -18.20
CA PRO A 138 -27.67 0.03 -17.11
C PRO A 138 -28.67 0.01 -15.96
N THR A 139 -28.83 -1.13 -15.29
CA THR A 139 -29.65 -1.22 -14.07
C THR A 139 -28.78 -1.55 -12.86
N ASN A 140 -29.18 -1.03 -11.70
CA ASN A 140 -28.64 -1.43 -10.39
C ASN A 140 -29.81 -1.96 -9.55
N GLY A 141 -29.78 -3.25 -9.18
CA GLY A 141 -30.88 -3.89 -8.46
C GLY A 141 -32.23 -3.85 -9.20
N GLY A 142 -32.23 -3.81 -10.54
CA GLY A 142 -33.43 -3.70 -11.37
C GLY A 142 -33.90 -2.27 -11.67
N VAL A 143 -33.31 -1.25 -11.05
CA VAL A 143 -33.62 0.17 -11.32
C VAL A 143 -32.67 0.74 -12.37
N PRO A 144 -33.17 1.35 -13.47
CA PRO A 144 -32.32 2.02 -14.46
C PRO A 144 -31.50 3.16 -13.85
N LEU A 145 -30.19 3.17 -14.13
CA LEU A 145 -29.30 4.25 -13.74
C LEU A 145 -29.58 5.50 -14.58
N PRO A 146 -29.54 6.70 -13.99
CA PRO A 146 -29.64 7.94 -14.74
C PRO A 146 -28.36 8.15 -15.57
N GLY A 147 -28.51 8.64 -16.80
CA GLY A 147 -27.38 8.92 -17.67
C GLY A 147 -27.65 8.59 -19.13
N GLU A 148 -26.63 8.79 -19.95
CA GLU A 148 -26.67 8.60 -21.40
C GLU A 148 -25.45 7.77 -21.84
N TRP A 149 -25.57 7.10 -22.99
CA TRP A 149 -24.43 6.46 -23.62
C TRP A 149 -23.63 7.49 -24.41
N LEU A 150 -22.38 7.66 -24.03
CA LEU A 150 -21.44 8.56 -24.67
C LEU A 150 -20.41 7.76 -25.45
N HIS A 151 -20.20 8.14 -26.71
CA HIS A 151 -19.05 7.66 -27.46
C HIS A 151 -17.85 8.52 -27.07
N VAL A 152 -16.81 7.88 -26.57
CA VAL A 152 -15.66 8.54 -25.94
C VAL A 152 -14.36 8.08 -26.57
N ILE A 153 -13.31 8.87 -26.42
CA ILE A 153 -11.93 8.52 -26.76
C ILE A 153 -11.02 8.80 -25.56
N THR A 154 -10.08 7.90 -25.30
CA THR A 154 -9.06 8.01 -24.25
C THR A 154 -7.78 8.69 -24.77
N ASP A 155 -6.88 9.09 -23.86
CA ASP A 155 -5.58 9.69 -24.18
C ASP A 155 -4.59 8.75 -24.91
N ASN A 156 -4.91 7.46 -24.97
CA ASN A 156 -4.17 6.45 -25.71
C ASN A 156 -4.84 6.07 -27.05
N GLY A 157 -5.98 6.69 -27.37
CA GLY A 157 -6.69 6.47 -28.63
C GLY A 157 -7.71 5.34 -28.63
N THR A 158 -7.99 4.70 -27.50
CA THR A 158 -9.07 3.71 -27.42
C THR A 158 -10.42 4.43 -27.47
N GLU A 159 -11.25 4.05 -28.44
CA GLU A 159 -12.61 4.55 -28.66
C GLU A 159 -13.67 3.51 -28.26
N GLY A 160 -14.81 3.98 -27.78
CA GLY A 160 -15.99 3.14 -27.56
C GLY A 160 -17.08 3.84 -26.76
N TRP A 161 -18.03 3.06 -26.24
CA TRP A 161 -19.21 3.54 -25.54
C TRP A 161 -19.06 3.44 -24.02
N CYS A 162 -19.31 4.53 -23.31
CA CYS A 162 -19.30 4.59 -21.86
C CYS A 162 -20.61 5.23 -21.35
N PHE A 163 -21.18 4.69 -20.27
CA PHE A 163 -22.40 5.25 -19.69
C PHE A 163 -22.07 6.38 -18.72
N SER A 164 -22.73 7.54 -18.87
CA SER A 164 -22.30 8.80 -18.26
C SER A 164 -22.50 8.92 -16.75
N TYR A 165 -23.16 7.97 -16.10
CA TYR A 165 -23.46 8.02 -14.67
C TYR A 165 -22.24 8.30 -13.77
N ASN A 166 -21.10 7.68 -14.09
CA ASN A 166 -19.83 7.83 -13.38
C ASN A 166 -18.82 8.72 -14.13
N LEU A 167 -19.33 9.52 -15.06
CA LEU A 167 -18.56 10.55 -15.74
C LEU A 167 -18.98 11.91 -15.20
N ARG A 168 -18.05 12.83 -15.16
CA ARG A 168 -18.29 14.23 -14.81
C ARG A 168 -17.70 15.09 -15.90
N LEU A 169 -18.58 15.77 -16.63
CA LEU A 169 -18.21 16.54 -17.81
C LEU A 169 -17.62 17.89 -17.39
N PHE A 170 -16.61 18.33 -18.14
CA PHE A 170 -15.98 19.64 -17.99
C PHE A 170 -15.52 20.16 -19.35
N GLU A 171 -15.18 21.44 -19.44
CA GLU A 171 -14.63 22.07 -20.64
C GLU A 171 -13.11 22.15 -20.58
N MET A 172 -12.44 21.78 -21.67
CA MET A 172 -10.99 21.89 -21.80
C MET A 172 -10.62 23.26 -22.41
N ASN A 173 -9.63 23.93 -21.83
CA ASN A 173 -9.09 25.17 -22.39
C ASN A 173 -8.27 24.90 -23.67
N LEU A 174 -8.05 25.93 -24.48
CA LEU A 174 -7.32 25.81 -25.76
C LEU A 174 -5.87 25.33 -25.56
N ASP A 175 -5.23 25.77 -24.49
CA ASP A 175 -3.87 25.39 -24.08
C ASP A 175 -3.78 23.95 -23.53
N GLY A 176 -4.91 23.25 -23.37
CA GLY A 176 -4.99 21.90 -22.81
C GLY A 176 -5.00 21.82 -21.29
N THR A 177 -5.17 22.94 -20.60
CA THR A 177 -5.50 22.98 -19.18
C THR A 177 -7.00 22.75 -18.95
N TYR A 178 -7.37 22.37 -17.74
CA TYR A 178 -8.77 22.15 -17.38
C TYR A 178 -9.49 23.50 -17.18
N GLY A 179 -10.68 23.65 -17.79
CA GLY A 179 -11.48 24.87 -17.80
C GLY A 179 -12.75 24.77 -16.97
N ILE A 180 -13.83 25.41 -17.42
CA ILE A 180 -15.09 25.52 -16.67
C ILE A 180 -15.68 24.13 -16.36
N GLY A 181 -16.16 23.93 -15.12
CA GLY A 181 -16.68 22.65 -14.65
C GLY A 181 -15.60 21.65 -14.19
N SER A 182 -14.33 22.04 -14.22
CA SER A 182 -13.21 21.25 -13.70
C SER A 182 -12.90 21.50 -12.22
N GLU A 183 -13.78 22.19 -11.49
CA GLU A 183 -13.62 22.45 -10.04
C GLU A 183 -13.48 21.15 -9.21
N VAL A 184 -14.01 20.04 -9.72
CA VAL A 184 -13.84 18.68 -9.16
C VAL A 184 -12.46 18.06 -9.51
N VAL A 185 -11.80 18.56 -10.56
CA VAL A 185 -10.45 18.17 -11.00
C VAL A 185 -9.37 19.00 -10.29
N GLU A 186 -9.58 20.31 -10.09
CA GLU A 186 -8.63 21.16 -9.32
C GLU A 186 -8.63 20.83 -7.80
N SER A 187 -9.77 20.40 -7.26
CA SER A 187 -9.86 19.87 -5.89
C SER A 187 -9.19 18.50 -5.70
N GLN A 188 -8.69 17.90 -6.78
CA GLN A 188 -7.87 16.71 -6.76
C GLN A 188 -6.51 16.96 -7.42
N LYS A 189 -5.77 17.94 -6.89
CA LYS A 189 -4.32 17.74 -6.79
C LYS A 189 -4.16 16.52 -5.91
N THR A 190 -3.92 15.36 -6.52
CA THR A 190 -3.67 14.12 -5.81
C THR A 190 -2.67 14.41 -4.71
N ASP A 191 -3.12 14.40 -3.46
CA ASP A 191 -2.21 14.58 -2.35
C ASP A 191 -1.39 13.29 -2.28
N GLU A 192 -0.27 13.28 -3.02
CA GLU A 192 0.63 12.13 -3.12
C GLU A 192 1.09 11.65 -1.74
N THR A 193 1.15 12.56 -0.76
CA THR A 193 1.47 12.22 0.62
C THR A 193 0.33 11.43 1.24
N LEU A 194 -0.91 11.91 1.09
CA LEU A 194 -2.09 11.20 1.56
C LEU A 194 -2.23 9.85 0.87
N GLU A 195 -2.15 9.76 -0.46
CA GLU A 195 -2.27 8.49 -1.18
C GLU A 195 -1.25 7.47 -0.69
N LYS A 196 0.01 7.90 -0.53
CA LYS A 196 1.07 7.05 -0.01
C LYS A 196 0.79 6.60 1.41
N ILE A 197 0.26 7.47 2.28
CA ILE A 197 -0.12 7.10 3.64
C ILE A 197 -1.26 6.07 3.61
N LEU A 198 -2.30 6.31 2.82
CA LEU A 198 -3.47 5.44 2.75
C LEU A 198 -3.15 4.07 2.15
N SER A 199 -2.19 3.98 1.23
CA SER A 199 -1.73 2.72 0.63
C SER A 199 -0.67 1.98 1.46
N THR A 200 -0.17 2.56 2.54
CA THR A 200 0.91 1.98 3.36
C THR A 200 0.33 1.12 4.50
N ALA A 201 0.94 -0.04 4.75
CA ALA A 201 0.66 -0.83 5.94
C ALA A 201 1.34 -0.20 7.17
N TRP A 202 0.55 0.16 8.18
CA TRP A 202 1.02 0.83 9.38
C TRP A 202 0.97 -0.09 10.59
N TYR A 203 2.14 -0.36 11.17
CA TYR A 203 2.30 -1.22 12.34
C TYR A 203 2.59 -0.40 13.58
N PRO A 204 2.28 -0.91 14.79
CA PRO A 204 2.64 -0.22 16.02
C PRO A 204 4.15 0.03 16.09
N GLU A 205 4.57 1.23 16.50
CA GLU A 205 6.00 1.62 16.51
C GLU A 205 6.91 0.59 17.24
N TYR A 206 6.41 0.00 18.33
CA TYR A 206 7.15 -0.97 19.12
C TYR A 206 7.54 -2.26 18.35
N TYR A 207 6.90 -2.55 17.21
CA TYR A 207 7.29 -3.67 16.33
C TYR A 207 8.72 -3.51 15.85
N ARG A 208 9.10 -2.27 15.46
CA ARG A 208 10.46 -1.97 14.96
C ARG A 208 11.52 -2.29 16.02
N ALA A 209 11.27 -1.94 17.27
CA ALA A 209 12.16 -2.22 18.38
C ALA A 209 12.27 -3.73 18.67
N MET A 210 11.15 -4.46 18.67
CA MET A 210 11.15 -5.92 18.89
C MET A 210 11.88 -6.66 17.77
N ILE A 211 11.62 -6.31 16.52
CA ILE A 211 12.22 -6.94 15.33
C ILE A 211 13.73 -6.68 15.30
N SER A 212 14.15 -5.42 15.46
CA SER A 212 15.58 -5.06 15.46
C SER A 212 16.36 -5.76 16.58
N LYS A 213 15.78 -5.85 17.79
CA LYS A 213 16.41 -6.55 18.93
C LYS A 213 16.27 -8.07 18.87
N LYS A 214 15.50 -8.62 17.92
CA LYS A 214 15.10 -10.04 17.85
C LYS A 214 14.47 -10.55 19.16
N GLN A 215 13.75 -9.68 19.84
CA GLN A 215 13.03 -9.95 21.10
C GLN A 215 11.53 -9.84 20.81
N ILE A 216 10.98 -10.93 20.26
CA ILE A 216 9.62 -10.99 19.72
C ILE A 216 8.67 -11.48 20.82
N ASP A 217 7.93 -10.55 21.43
CA ASP A 217 6.88 -10.90 22.38
C ASP A 217 5.58 -11.23 21.64
N LEU A 218 5.22 -12.50 21.63
CA LEU A 218 4.05 -13.04 20.94
C LEU A 218 2.71 -12.51 21.46
N ASN A 219 2.68 -11.88 22.65
CA ASN A 219 1.47 -11.22 23.15
C ASN A 219 1.23 -9.84 22.51
N TYR A 220 2.27 -9.23 21.93
CA TYR A 220 2.22 -7.87 21.41
C TYR A 220 2.48 -7.77 19.92
N ILE A 221 3.23 -8.70 19.33
CA ILE A 221 3.43 -8.80 17.89
C ILE A 221 2.38 -9.75 17.27
N VAL A 222 1.15 -9.24 17.16
CA VAL A 222 0.01 -9.98 16.65
C VAL A 222 -0.27 -9.59 15.19
N PRO A 223 -0.51 -10.55 14.29
CA PRO A 223 -0.99 -10.25 12.95
C PRO A 223 -2.30 -9.46 13.01
N GLY A 224 -2.37 -8.34 12.28
CA GLY A 224 -3.55 -7.48 12.25
C GLY A 224 -3.62 -6.40 13.33
N TYR A 225 -2.61 -6.28 14.21
CA TYR A 225 -2.40 -5.03 14.95
C TYR A 225 -1.75 -3.98 14.03
N GLY A 226 -2.21 -2.74 14.18
CA GLY A 226 -1.83 -1.64 13.30
C GLY A 226 -2.94 -0.63 13.13
N PHE A 227 -2.68 0.28 12.20
CA PHE A 227 -3.66 1.22 11.67
C PHE A 227 -4.00 0.81 10.22
N ASP A 228 -5.28 0.53 9.99
CA ASP A 228 -5.83 0.36 8.66
C ASP A 228 -6.56 1.65 8.27
N SER A 229 -6.07 2.30 7.22
CA SER A 229 -6.69 3.51 6.67
C SER A 229 -8.08 3.23 6.11
N GLY A 230 -8.36 1.98 5.72
CA GLY A 230 -9.57 1.61 5.02
C GLY A 230 -9.63 2.13 3.60
N TYR A 231 -8.48 2.34 2.95
CA TYR A 231 -8.41 2.91 1.59
C TYR A 231 -9.26 2.15 0.57
N SER A 232 -9.34 0.82 0.69
CA SER A 232 -10.16 -0.04 -0.16
C SER A 232 -11.53 -0.37 0.44
N SER A 233 -11.67 -0.33 1.77
CA SER A 233 -12.87 -0.77 2.49
C SER A 233 -13.85 0.36 2.84
N GLY A 234 -13.40 1.62 2.80
CA GLY A 234 -14.15 2.77 3.32
C GLY A 234 -14.31 2.79 4.85
N THR A 235 -13.58 1.93 5.56
CA THR A 235 -13.64 1.81 7.02
C THR A 235 -12.25 1.85 7.61
N THR A 236 -11.95 2.89 8.39
CA THR A 236 -10.67 2.98 9.12
C THR A 236 -10.74 2.16 10.40
N LYS A 237 -9.63 1.51 10.76
CA LYS A 237 -9.54 0.65 11.94
C LYS A 237 -8.23 0.87 12.69
N ILE A 238 -8.31 0.94 14.01
CA ILE A 238 -7.15 0.92 14.91
C ILE A 238 -7.23 -0.35 15.74
N SER A 239 -6.16 -1.16 15.66
CA SER A 239 -6.08 -2.48 16.30
C SER A 239 -4.79 -2.57 17.12
N LEU A 240 -4.92 -2.60 18.44
CA LEU A 240 -3.86 -2.59 19.44
C LEU A 240 -4.28 -3.47 20.63
N PRO A 241 -3.36 -3.86 21.54
CA PRO A 241 -3.68 -4.73 22.68
C PRO A 241 -4.85 -4.27 23.55
N ASN A 242 -5.02 -2.97 23.72
CA ASN A 242 -6.03 -2.33 24.57
C ASN A 242 -7.01 -1.44 23.80
N LEU A 243 -6.98 -1.47 22.46
CA LEU A 243 -7.85 -0.66 21.61
C LEU A 243 -8.17 -1.42 20.33
N ASN A 244 -9.45 -1.64 20.06
CA ASN A 244 -9.91 -2.21 18.80
C ASN A 244 -11.18 -1.47 18.37
N VAL A 245 -11.01 -0.48 17.50
CA VAL A 245 -12.08 0.42 17.05
C VAL A 245 -12.09 0.53 15.54
N SER A 246 -13.27 0.72 14.96
CA SER A 246 -13.48 0.73 13.52
C SER A 246 -14.60 1.70 13.17
N PHE A 247 -14.38 2.56 12.18
CA PHE A 247 -15.34 3.61 11.81
C PHE A 247 -15.45 3.73 10.28
N PRO A 248 -16.67 3.83 9.73
CA PRO A 248 -16.83 4.22 8.34
C PRO A 248 -16.39 5.68 8.18
N TYR A 249 -15.81 6.01 7.03
CA TYR A 249 -15.46 7.38 6.67
C TYR A 249 -15.72 7.60 5.19
N SER A 250 -15.96 8.85 4.78
CA SER A 250 -16.19 9.17 3.37
C SER A 250 -14.92 9.66 2.66
N GLU A 251 -14.10 10.46 3.34
CA GLU A 251 -12.86 11.01 2.82
C GLU A 251 -11.95 11.48 3.96
N PHE A 252 -10.68 11.73 3.65
CA PHE A 252 -9.75 12.43 4.53
C PHE A 252 -9.57 13.87 4.05
N GLU A 253 -9.91 14.84 4.88
CA GLU A 253 -9.74 16.27 4.58
C GLU A 253 -8.40 16.76 5.14
N LYS A 254 -7.61 17.42 4.29
CA LYS A 254 -6.33 18.01 4.71
C LYS A 254 -6.58 19.30 5.48
N SER A 255 -5.99 19.39 6.67
CA SER A 255 -6.00 20.59 7.51
C SER A 255 -4.83 21.51 7.15
N ASP A 256 -4.93 22.78 7.54
CA ASP A 256 -3.91 23.82 7.24
C ASP A 256 -2.50 23.47 7.75
N ASN A 257 -2.42 22.67 8.83
CA ASN A 257 -1.18 22.21 9.42
C ASN A 257 -0.59 20.95 8.75
N GLY A 258 -1.25 20.42 7.71
CA GLY A 258 -0.83 19.21 7.00
C GLY A 258 -1.35 17.89 7.58
N ASP A 259 -2.20 17.94 8.61
CA ASP A 259 -2.86 16.76 9.17
C ASP A 259 -4.07 16.35 8.31
N TYR A 260 -4.50 15.09 8.40
CA TYR A 260 -5.62 14.56 7.64
C TYR A 260 -6.72 14.05 8.56
N LYS A 261 -7.89 14.68 8.50
CA LYS A 261 -9.02 14.33 9.35
C LYS A 261 -10.02 13.48 8.59
N ALA A 262 -10.39 12.33 9.16
CA ALA A 262 -11.41 11.47 8.56
C ALA A 262 -12.79 12.11 8.73
N LYS A 263 -13.52 12.30 7.63
CA LYS A 263 -14.89 12.80 7.67
C LYS A 263 -15.85 11.72 8.16
N ASN A 264 -16.69 12.07 9.12
CA ASN A 264 -17.62 11.17 9.82
C ASN A 264 -16.96 10.08 10.69
N ALA A 265 -15.66 10.21 10.98
CA ALA A 265 -14.95 9.33 11.91
C ALA A 265 -14.11 10.15 12.90
N PRO A 266 -13.97 9.69 14.16
CA PRO A 266 -13.19 10.40 15.19
C PRO A 266 -11.68 10.13 15.06
N VAL A 267 -11.16 10.13 13.83
CA VAL A 267 -9.78 9.74 13.50
C VAL A 267 -9.09 10.87 12.74
N GLU A 268 -7.86 11.17 13.14
CA GLU A 268 -6.99 12.15 12.48
C GLU A 268 -5.58 11.56 12.34
N ILE A 269 -5.02 11.65 11.13
CA ILE A 269 -3.66 11.22 10.82
C ILE A 269 -2.78 12.46 10.83
N VAL A 270 -1.70 12.40 11.61
CA VAL A 270 -0.67 13.43 11.72
C VAL A 270 0.61 12.86 11.08
N PRO A 271 0.89 13.20 9.81
CA PRO A 271 2.10 12.76 9.14
C PRO A 271 3.32 13.35 9.83
N ARG A 272 4.35 12.53 10.05
CA ARG A 272 5.65 13.01 10.54
C ARG A 272 6.74 12.81 9.50
N ASN A 273 6.73 11.67 8.82
CA ASN A 273 7.54 11.39 7.64
C ASN A 273 7.00 10.15 6.90
N SER A 274 7.66 9.74 5.83
CA SER A 274 7.24 8.59 5.00
C SER A 274 7.24 7.22 5.70
N LYS A 275 7.84 7.10 6.89
CA LYS A 275 7.90 5.85 7.67
C LYS A 275 7.34 5.98 9.08
N PHE A 276 6.69 7.09 9.41
CA PHE A 276 6.16 7.37 10.74
C PHE A 276 4.96 8.31 10.69
N ILE A 277 3.86 7.89 11.29
CA ILE A 277 2.65 8.70 11.48
C ILE A 277 2.21 8.61 12.93
N ILE A 278 1.46 9.61 13.36
CA ILE A 278 0.69 9.56 14.60
C ILE A 278 -0.78 9.53 14.21
N VAL A 279 -1.55 8.61 14.78
CA VAL A 279 -3.00 8.58 14.61
C VAL A 279 -3.63 9.02 15.91
N LYS A 280 -4.41 10.10 15.86
CA LYS A 280 -5.23 10.56 16.97
C LYS A 280 -6.61 9.93 16.85
N TYR A 281 -7.11 9.42 17.97
CA TYR A 281 -8.46 8.89 18.11
C TYR A 281 -9.15 9.60 19.28
N THR A 282 -10.34 10.15 19.04
CA THR A 282 -11.15 10.79 20.09
C THR A 282 -12.22 9.82 20.55
N ASP A 283 -12.17 9.41 21.82
CA ASP A 283 -13.19 8.54 22.41
C ASP A 283 -14.46 9.33 22.78
N GLU A 284 -15.48 8.63 23.28
CA GLU A 284 -16.75 9.22 23.74
C GLU A 284 -16.56 10.27 24.86
N GLY A 285 -15.44 10.21 25.58
CA GLY A 285 -15.07 11.20 26.60
C GLY A 285 -14.52 12.49 26.02
N GLY A 286 -14.41 12.61 24.69
CA GLY A 286 -13.98 13.82 23.98
C GLY A 286 -12.49 14.12 24.08
N LYS A 287 -11.69 13.24 24.70
CA LYS A 287 -10.24 13.44 24.83
C LYS A 287 -9.49 12.68 23.73
N PRO A 288 -8.71 13.37 22.88
CA PRO A 288 -7.93 12.69 21.85
C PRO A 288 -6.76 11.92 22.47
N LYS A 289 -6.64 10.64 22.12
CA LYS A 289 -5.49 9.78 22.40
C LYS A 289 -4.65 9.64 21.14
N SER A 290 -3.33 9.69 21.28
CA SER A 290 -2.38 9.59 20.17
C SER A 290 -1.68 8.23 20.18
N TYR A 291 -1.56 7.63 19.00
CA TYR A 291 -0.92 6.33 18.81
C TYR A 291 0.10 6.41 17.69
N ASN A 292 1.29 5.89 17.95
CA ASN A 292 2.42 5.96 17.03
C ASN A 292 2.48 4.72 16.12
N PHE A 293 2.53 4.95 14.81
CA PHE A 293 2.65 3.89 13.82
C PHE A 293 3.82 4.09 12.87
N VAL A 294 4.37 2.97 12.42
CA VAL A 294 5.52 2.90 11.53
C VAL A 294 5.22 2.03 10.33
N SER A 295 5.80 2.38 9.18
CA SER A 295 5.93 1.42 8.10
C SER A 295 7.17 0.55 8.36
N LEU A 296 7.06 -0.72 7.97
CA LEU A 296 8.15 -1.69 7.96
C LEU A 296 8.59 -1.89 6.49
N ASP A 297 9.82 -2.35 6.29
CA ASP A 297 10.31 -2.62 4.93
C ASP A 297 9.48 -3.74 4.27
N GLY A 298 9.27 -3.67 2.96
CA GLY A 298 8.27 -4.50 2.25
C GLY A 298 8.51 -6.01 2.27
N ASN A 299 9.68 -6.46 2.71
CA ASN A 299 10.01 -7.87 2.92
C ASN A 299 9.62 -8.40 4.31
N VAL A 300 9.26 -7.51 5.24
CA VAL A 300 8.89 -7.87 6.61
C VAL A 300 7.45 -8.34 6.64
N LYS A 301 7.25 -9.61 6.98
CA LYS A 301 5.92 -10.20 7.17
C LYS A 301 5.74 -10.64 8.62
N ILE A 302 4.70 -10.12 9.27
CA ILE A 302 4.46 -10.35 10.71
C ILE A 302 4.14 -11.82 10.99
N ASP A 303 3.34 -12.47 10.15
CA ASP A 303 3.00 -13.91 10.31
C ASP A 303 4.25 -14.81 10.27
N GLU A 304 5.21 -14.49 9.39
CA GLU A 304 6.47 -15.21 9.29
C GLU A 304 7.34 -14.99 10.54
N ILE A 305 7.39 -13.76 11.07
CA ILE A 305 8.09 -13.44 12.32
C ILE A 305 7.49 -14.20 13.51
N VAL A 306 6.17 -14.20 13.64
CA VAL A 306 5.44 -14.91 14.71
C VAL A 306 5.70 -16.41 14.63
N SER A 307 5.62 -16.98 13.42
CA SER A 307 5.87 -18.41 13.21
C SER A 307 7.34 -18.78 13.50
N ALA A 308 8.29 -17.95 13.05
CA ALA A 308 9.70 -18.14 13.32
C ALA A 308 10.01 -18.07 14.81
N GLU A 309 9.41 -17.13 15.56
CA GLU A 309 9.60 -17.05 17.01
C GLU A 309 8.98 -18.25 17.74
N LYS A 310 7.77 -18.70 17.36
CA LYS A 310 7.18 -19.93 17.92
C LYS A 310 8.11 -21.14 17.71
N ASN A 311 8.62 -21.31 16.49
CA ASN A 311 9.55 -22.39 16.15
C ASN A 311 10.87 -22.27 16.93
N LYS A 312 11.41 -21.05 17.08
CA LYS A 312 12.61 -20.79 17.88
C LYS A 312 12.39 -21.19 19.34
N ARG A 313 11.27 -20.78 19.96
CA ARG A 313 10.93 -21.14 21.35
C ARG A 313 10.79 -22.67 21.53
N GLN A 314 10.18 -23.34 20.56
CA GLN A 314 10.11 -24.81 20.56
C GLN A 314 11.48 -25.45 20.42
N GLY A 315 12.34 -24.90 19.56
CA GLY A 315 13.72 -25.35 19.38
C GLY A 315 14.56 -25.20 20.65
N LEU A 316 14.38 -24.10 21.41
CA LEU A 316 15.03 -23.91 22.70
C LEU A 316 14.65 -25.01 23.69
N TYR A 317 13.36 -25.32 23.83
CA TYR A 317 12.87 -26.41 24.68
C TYR A 317 13.44 -27.77 24.24
N LYS A 318 13.31 -28.10 22.95
CA LYS A 318 13.84 -29.35 22.39
C LYS A 318 15.35 -29.48 22.60
N SER A 319 16.10 -28.38 22.56
CA SER A 319 17.54 -28.40 22.81
C SER A 319 17.92 -28.78 24.24
N ILE A 320 17.04 -28.53 25.22
CA ILE A 320 17.21 -29.01 26.60
C ILE A 320 16.87 -30.50 26.67
N GLN A 321 15.72 -30.90 26.10
CA GLN A 321 15.28 -32.29 26.05
C GLN A 321 16.32 -33.22 25.37
N SER A 322 16.93 -32.78 24.27
CA SER A 322 17.96 -33.55 23.55
C SER A 322 19.29 -33.64 24.28
N LEU A 323 19.57 -32.76 25.25
CA LEU A 323 20.77 -32.86 26.09
C LEU A 323 20.68 -34.04 27.07
N GLY A 324 19.48 -34.29 27.58
CA GLY A 324 19.09 -35.38 28.45
C GLY A 324 17.61 -35.20 28.78
N PRO A 325 16.70 -36.11 28.41
CA PRO A 325 15.29 -35.93 28.73
C PRO A 325 15.03 -36.04 30.24
N ASP A 326 15.93 -36.70 30.96
CA ASP A 326 15.91 -36.87 32.41
C ASP A 326 17.19 -36.29 33.01
N PHE A 327 17.04 -35.54 34.10
CA PHE A 327 18.14 -34.89 34.81
C PHE A 327 18.04 -35.17 36.31
N LYS A 328 19.14 -35.54 36.96
CA LYS A 328 19.19 -35.92 38.38
C LYS A 328 20.07 -34.97 39.18
N SER A 329 19.62 -34.66 40.39
CA SER A 329 20.37 -33.89 41.38
C SER A 329 20.22 -34.51 42.76
N GLY A 330 21.33 -34.75 43.45
CA GLY A 330 21.29 -35.26 44.83
C GLY A 330 20.56 -34.33 45.81
N ASN A 331 20.51 -33.03 45.51
CA ASN A 331 19.86 -32.04 46.36
C ASN A 331 18.45 -31.63 45.90
N TYR A 332 18.16 -31.77 44.60
CA TYR A 332 16.96 -31.20 43.99
C TYR A 332 16.11 -32.25 43.26
N GLY A 333 16.45 -33.54 43.37
CA GLY A 333 15.68 -34.65 42.83
C GLY A 333 15.80 -34.81 41.32
N THR A 334 14.75 -35.32 40.67
CA THR A 334 14.76 -35.69 39.25
C THR A 334 13.83 -34.76 38.48
N LEU A 335 14.35 -34.11 37.45
CA LEU A 335 13.63 -33.22 36.54
C LEU A 335 13.66 -33.84 35.13
N SER A 336 12.50 -34.06 34.53
CA SER A 336 12.38 -34.57 33.16
C SER A 336 11.60 -33.63 32.26
N PHE A 337 11.99 -33.60 30.98
CA PHE A 337 11.42 -32.81 29.91
C PHE A 337 10.86 -33.76 28.84
N ASN A 338 9.56 -33.71 28.63
CA ASN A 338 8.82 -34.56 27.70
C ASN A 338 8.29 -33.76 26.52
N ASP A 339 7.72 -34.46 25.54
CA ASP A 339 7.08 -33.83 24.39
C ASP A 339 5.91 -32.92 24.81
N GLY A 340 5.58 -31.95 23.96
CA GLY A 340 4.51 -30.98 24.25
C GLY A 340 4.86 -29.95 25.32
N ASN A 341 6.16 -29.74 25.58
CA ASN A 341 6.66 -28.82 26.60
C ASN A 341 6.32 -29.22 28.04
N ILE A 342 6.05 -30.50 28.27
CA ILE A 342 5.64 -31.02 29.58
C ILE A 342 6.87 -31.36 30.41
N PHE A 343 6.93 -30.87 31.64
CA PHE A 343 7.95 -31.30 32.60
C PHE A 343 7.37 -32.17 33.72
N ARG A 344 8.22 -33.00 34.31
CA ARG A 344 7.96 -33.65 35.61
C ARG A 344 9.14 -33.42 36.52
N TRP A 345 8.88 -33.11 37.79
CA TRP A 345 9.91 -32.87 38.79
C TRP A 345 9.54 -33.56 40.10
N SER A 346 10.36 -34.50 40.56
CA SER A 346 10.25 -35.14 41.88
C SER A 346 11.41 -34.72 42.78
N GLY A 347 11.23 -34.74 44.11
CA GLY A 347 12.31 -34.42 45.06
C GLY A 347 12.67 -32.94 45.18
N PHE A 348 11.82 -32.02 44.72
CA PHE A 348 12.04 -30.56 44.76
C PHE A 348 11.68 -29.89 46.10
N SER A 349 11.44 -30.65 47.18
CA SER A 349 10.92 -30.11 48.45
C SER A 349 11.82 -29.03 49.07
N LYS A 350 13.13 -29.08 48.85
CA LYS A 350 14.07 -28.03 49.31
C LYS A 350 13.85 -26.66 48.67
N LEU A 351 13.10 -26.60 47.57
CA LEU A 351 12.79 -25.37 46.84
C LEU A 351 11.45 -24.75 47.28
N VAL A 352 10.67 -25.46 48.10
CA VAL A 352 9.35 -25.02 48.58
C VAL A 352 9.48 -24.42 49.98
N PRO A 353 8.86 -23.26 50.28
CA PRO A 353 8.06 -22.41 49.40
C PRO A 353 8.86 -21.28 48.71
N SER A 354 10.17 -21.20 48.96
CA SER A 354 10.98 -20.02 48.68
C SER A 354 11.11 -19.74 47.18
N VAL A 355 11.36 -20.77 46.37
CA VAL A 355 11.48 -20.67 44.91
C VAL A 355 10.19 -21.13 44.24
N ILE A 356 9.70 -22.31 44.64
CA ILE A 356 8.48 -22.94 44.13
C ILE A 356 7.35 -22.72 45.15
N PRO A 357 6.19 -22.17 44.74
CA PRO A 357 5.07 -21.92 45.66
C PRO A 357 4.58 -23.17 46.39
N SER A 358 4.09 -22.99 47.62
CA SER A 358 3.41 -24.05 48.38
C SER A 358 2.25 -24.66 47.58
N GLY A 359 2.06 -25.97 47.69
CA GLY A 359 0.96 -26.69 47.03
C GLY A 359 1.22 -27.10 45.58
N SER A 360 2.31 -26.62 44.97
CA SER A 360 2.72 -26.97 43.60
C SER A 360 2.92 -28.49 43.44
N LYS A 361 2.39 -29.07 42.37
CA LYS A 361 2.64 -30.48 42.01
C LYS A 361 3.85 -30.59 41.09
N GLY A 362 4.54 -31.72 41.14
CA GLY A 362 5.75 -32.00 40.38
C GLY A 362 5.55 -32.22 38.88
N PHE A 363 4.65 -31.52 38.22
CA PHE A 363 4.45 -31.58 36.78
C PHE A 363 3.78 -30.29 36.28
N GLY A 364 3.88 -30.06 34.97
CA GLY A 364 3.27 -28.90 34.32
C GLY A 364 3.88 -28.63 32.95
N ILE A 365 3.85 -27.37 32.52
CA ILE A 365 4.39 -26.94 31.23
C ILE A 365 5.56 -25.96 31.37
N VAL A 366 6.45 -25.96 30.39
CA VAL A 366 7.58 -25.03 30.29
C VAL A 366 7.41 -24.09 29.10
N GLU A 367 7.59 -22.79 29.35
CA GLU A 367 7.57 -21.77 28.31
C GLU A 367 8.92 -21.04 28.20
N MET A 368 9.36 -20.81 26.96
CA MET A 368 10.58 -20.05 26.65
C MET A 368 10.21 -18.62 26.22
N LYS A 369 9.60 -17.84 27.13
CA LYS A 369 8.98 -16.54 26.76
C LYS A 369 9.79 -15.29 27.08
N TYR A 370 10.74 -15.37 28.01
CA TYR A 370 11.53 -14.22 28.45
C TYR A 370 12.86 -14.13 27.70
N PHE A 371 13.34 -12.90 27.52
CA PHE A 371 14.58 -12.61 26.81
C PHE A 371 15.65 -12.15 27.79
N LEU A 372 16.85 -12.70 27.64
CA LEU A 372 18.03 -12.21 28.35
C LEU A 372 18.47 -10.85 27.81
N ASP A 373 19.04 -10.04 28.68
CA ASP A 373 19.71 -8.79 28.35
C ASP A 373 21.24 -8.87 28.58
N GLY A 374 21.93 -7.83 28.10
CA GLY A 374 23.37 -7.56 28.24
C GLY A 374 24.24 -8.69 28.80
N THR A 375 24.56 -8.61 30.08
CA THR A 375 25.52 -9.48 30.77
C THR A 375 25.00 -10.91 30.95
N LEU A 376 23.70 -11.11 31.16
CA LEU A 376 23.12 -12.44 31.35
C LEU A 376 23.27 -13.31 30.10
N LYS A 377 23.15 -12.73 28.89
CA LYS A 377 23.39 -13.45 27.62
C LYS A 377 24.79 -14.06 27.49
N SER A 378 25.77 -13.54 28.22
CA SER A 378 27.14 -14.07 28.18
C SER A 378 27.33 -15.31 29.07
N SER A 379 26.45 -15.52 30.05
CA SER A 379 26.60 -16.55 31.08
C SER A 379 25.46 -17.57 31.12
N TRP A 380 24.37 -17.33 30.39
CA TRP A 380 23.17 -18.15 30.39
C TRP A 380 22.61 -18.28 28.97
N ASP A 381 22.01 -19.42 28.68
CA ASP A 381 21.47 -19.72 27.34
C ASP A 381 20.06 -19.17 27.16
N GLY A 382 19.29 -19.04 28.25
CA GLY A 382 17.93 -18.52 28.20
C GLY A 382 17.21 -18.55 29.55
N VAL A 383 15.90 -18.33 29.51
CA VAL A 383 14.99 -18.45 30.67
C VAL A 383 13.95 -19.52 30.38
N ALA A 384 13.82 -20.49 31.27
CA ALA A 384 12.75 -21.48 31.28
C ALA A 384 11.71 -21.08 32.33
N THR A 385 10.47 -20.84 31.89
CA THR A 385 9.35 -20.51 32.76
C THR A 385 8.53 -21.76 33.03
N PHE A 386 8.47 -22.19 34.29
CA PHE A 386 7.74 -23.36 34.72
C PHE A 386 6.38 -22.95 35.27
N HIS A 387 5.33 -23.50 34.67
CA HIS A 387 3.97 -23.44 35.17
C HIS A 387 3.65 -24.76 35.84
N PHE A 388 3.88 -24.82 37.15
CA PHE A 388 3.55 -25.99 37.97
C PHE A 388 2.03 -26.06 38.16
N GLU A 389 1.48 -27.28 38.12
CA GLU A 389 0.08 -27.50 38.49
C GLU A 389 -0.16 -27.05 39.95
N ASN A 390 -1.26 -26.34 40.20
CA ASN A 390 -1.63 -25.71 41.47
C ASN A 390 -0.69 -24.62 42.02
N ALA A 391 0.28 -24.13 41.24
CA ALA A 391 1.09 -23.00 41.67
C ALA A 391 0.32 -21.67 41.58
N SER A 392 0.52 -20.80 42.57
CA SER A 392 -0.06 -19.45 42.59
C SER A 392 0.61 -18.45 41.64
N ARG A 393 1.81 -18.80 41.14
CA ARG A 393 2.60 -18.01 40.20
C ARG A 393 3.52 -18.90 39.38
N GLU A 394 3.96 -18.38 38.25
CA GLU A 394 5.05 -18.98 37.48
C GLU A 394 6.39 -18.97 38.24
N VAL A 395 7.25 -19.94 37.89
CA VAL A 395 8.60 -20.08 38.45
C VAL A 395 9.60 -19.98 37.31
N ASN A 396 10.48 -18.97 37.39
CA ASN A 396 11.40 -18.64 36.32
C ASN A 396 12.82 -19.07 36.68
N PHE A 397 13.48 -19.78 35.77
CA PHE A 397 14.89 -20.15 35.92
C PHE A 397 15.70 -19.69 34.71
N LEU A 398 16.83 -19.04 34.95
CA LEU A 398 17.90 -18.97 33.97
C LEU A 398 18.43 -20.39 33.78
N TYR A 399 18.61 -20.82 32.53
CA TYR A 399 19.18 -22.13 32.22
C TYR A 399 20.47 -22.00 31.43
N LYS A 400 21.39 -22.92 31.69
CA LYS A 400 22.59 -23.14 30.90
C LYS A 400 22.79 -24.63 30.69
N LYS A 401 22.97 -25.01 29.44
CA LYS A 401 23.32 -26.36 29.01
C LYS A 401 24.81 -26.55 29.21
N GLU A 402 25.17 -27.54 30.01
CA GLU A 402 26.56 -27.94 30.25
C GLU A 402 26.78 -29.32 29.61
N VAL A 403 28.04 -29.68 29.33
CA VAL A 403 28.39 -30.96 28.68
C VAL A 403 27.77 -32.18 29.39
N ASN A 404 27.71 -32.11 30.73
CA ASN A 404 27.27 -33.20 31.60
C ASN A 404 25.90 -32.99 32.24
N GLY A 405 25.14 -31.96 31.82
CA GLY A 405 23.78 -31.77 32.34
C GLY A 405 23.28 -30.33 32.28
N LEU A 406 22.37 -29.99 33.18
CA LEU A 406 21.62 -28.74 33.16
C LEU A 406 21.88 -27.94 34.43
N ARG A 407 22.29 -26.67 34.26
CA ARG A 407 22.39 -25.70 35.34
C ARG A 407 21.20 -24.76 35.30
N LEU A 408 20.51 -24.62 36.42
CA LEU A 408 19.41 -23.67 36.60
C LEU A 408 19.76 -22.66 37.69
N ALA A 409 19.32 -21.42 37.56
CA ALA A 409 19.36 -20.44 38.64
C ALA A 409 18.05 -19.66 38.69
N TYR A 410 17.52 -19.41 39.89
CA TYR A 410 16.29 -18.65 40.02
C TYR A 410 16.40 -17.28 39.34
N ALA A 411 15.41 -16.95 38.51
CA ALA A 411 15.34 -15.71 37.79
C ALA A 411 14.23 -14.83 38.37
N ASN A 412 14.55 -13.57 38.66
CA ASN A 412 13.56 -12.58 39.01
C ASN A 412 13.09 -11.86 37.75
N ILE A 413 11.78 -11.88 37.51
CA ILE A 413 11.12 -11.21 36.40
C ILE A 413 10.46 -9.94 36.93
N VAL A 414 10.94 -8.79 36.47
CA VAL A 414 10.35 -7.50 36.80
C VAL A 414 9.48 -7.06 35.62
N GLU A 415 8.17 -7.02 35.86
CA GLU A 415 7.23 -6.39 34.94
C GLU A 415 7.42 -4.87 34.97
N LYS A 416 7.47 -4.28 33.78
CA LYS A 416 7.56 -2.84 33.56
C LYS A 416 6.44 -2.43 32.61
N TYR A 417 5.98 -1.20 32.75
CA TYR A 417 4.95 -0.64 31.88
C TYR A 417 5.56 0.42 30.97
N ASP A 418 5.12 0.41 29.71
CA ASP A 418 5.52 1.35 28.67
C ASP A 418 4.27 2.16 28.30
N ASP A 419 4.10 3.29 29.00
CA ASP A 419 2.95 4.19 28.88
C ASP A 419 2.72 4.64 27.42
N SER A 420 3.81 4.77 26.66
CA SER A 420 3.78 5.25 25.27
C SER A 420 3.04 4.29 24.33
N PHE A 421 2.99 3.00 24.68
CA PHE A 421 2.40 1.95 23.84
C PHE A 421 1.36 1.11 24.56
N GLY A 422 1.01 1.47 25.80
CA GLY A 422 0.03 0.75 26.61
C GLY A 422 0.41 -0.72 26.85
N ARG A 423 1.70 -1.04 26.87
CA ARG A 423 2.19 -2.42 26.91
C ARG A 423 3.03 -2.69 28.15
N LYS A 424 2.99 -3.94 28.59
CA LYS A 424 3.92 -4.48 29.58
C LYS A 424 5.13 -5.07 28.87
N TYR A 425 6.30 -4.91 29.47
CA TYR A 425 7.51 -5.61 29.07
C TYR A 425 8.24 -6.10 30.32
N TYR A 426 9.12 -7.08 30.14
CA TYR A 426 9.74 -7.76 31.27
C TYR A 426 11.26 -7.64 31.20
N SER A 427 11.88 -7.34 32.34
CA SER A 427 13.32 -7.47 32.51
C SER A 427 13.66 -8.66 33.39
N VAL A 428 14.66 -9.42 32.97
CA VAL A 428 15.15 -10.60 33.68
C VAL A 428 16.37 -10.19 34.51
N SER A 429 16.42 -10.64 35.75
CA SER A 429 17.58 -10.42 36.64
C SER A 429 17.94 -11.69 37.40
N LEU A 430 19.23 -11.84 37.71
CA LEU A 430 19.74 -12.88 38.61
C LEU A 430 19.95 -12.24 40.00
N PRO A 431 19.16 -12.61 41.02
CA PRO A 431 19.37 -12.10 42.38
C PRO A 431 20.77 -12.44 42.91
N ALA A 432 21.37 -11.54 43.71
CA ALA A 432 22.75 -11.70 44.22
C ALA A 432 22.98 -13.00 45.01
N ASN A 433 21.95 -13.49 45.71
CA ASN A 433 21.97 -14.76 46.46
C ASN A 433 21.12 -15.84 45.77
N SER A 434 21.03 -15.80 44.45
CA SER A 434 20.21 -16.75 43.71
C SER A 434 20.72 -18.18 43.89
N MET A 435 19.81 -19.08 44.27
CA MET A 435 20.09 -20.50 44.35
C MET A 435 20.42 -21.05 42.96
N VAL A 436 21.57 -21.73 42.85
CA VAL A 436 22.00 -22.41 41.62
C VAL A 436 21.81 -23.91 41.81
N LEU A 437 21.07 -24.50 40.88
CA LEU A 437 20.73 -25.91 40.83
C LEU A 437 21.58 -26.58 39.76
N PHE A 438 22.21 -27.69 40.11
CA PHE A 438 22.97 -28.52 39.17
C PHE A 438 22.29 -29.86 39.04
N PHE A 439 22.03 -30.24 37.80
CA PHE A 439 21.55 -31.56 37.45
C PHE A 439 22.49 -32.21 36.46
N GLN A 440 22.68 -33.52 36.62
CA GLN A 440 23.41 -34.39 35.69
C GLN A 440 22.42 -35.14 34.80
N LYS A 441 22.77 -35.33 33.53
CA LYS A 441 21.95 -36.15 32.60
C LYS A 441 22.02 -37.64 32.91
#